data_AF-A0A535EHI6-F1
#
_entry.id   AF-A0A535EHI6-F1
#
_cell.length_a   1.000
_cell.length_b   1.000
_cell.length_c   1.000
_cell.angle_alpha   90.00
_cell.angle_beta   90.00
_cell.angle_gamma   90.00
#
_symmetry.space_group_name_H-M   'P 1'
#
loop_
_entity.id
_entity.type
_entity.pdbx_description
1 polymer ?
#
loop_
_entity_poly.entity_id
_entity_poly.type
_entity_poly.pdbx_seq_one_letter_code
_entity_poly.pdbx_strand_id
1 'polypeptide(L)'
;MWYAVAAAILVVAAAVVVVLAARGGTDERQPPPPESGVVRLGSPARPNLPPPQQPVRRSDGTTAVLSMSGLDRQGDRLVGHVRVQDGARAVVLDLGQGESGEAYGVGVRVVHLWSMPDSRHDAIDVSVSV
;
A
#
# COMPACT_ATOMS: atom_id res chain seq x y z
N MET A 1 -54.05 -3.60 14.80
CA MET A 1 -52.74 -3.67 15.52
C MET A 1 -51.70 -4.59 14.86
N TRP A 2 -52.05 -5.46 13.90
CA TRP A 2 -51.10 -6.39 13.27
C TRP A 2 -50.13 -5.72 12.26
N TYR A 3 -50.57 -4.65 11.58
CA TYR A 3 -49.76 -3.92 10.61
C TYR A 3 -48.50 -3.27 11.20
N ALA A 4 -48.56 -2.80 12.46
CA ALA A 4 -47.43 -2.16 13.13
C ALA A 4 -46.29 -3.16 13.42
N VAL A 5 -46.65 -4.40 13.76
CA VAL A 5 -45.68 -5.47 14.02
C VAL A 5 -45.00 -5.91 12.70
N ALA A 6 -45.77 -6.04 11.62
CA ALA A 6 -45.23 -6.37 10.31
C ALA A 6 -44.27 -5.30 9.77
N ALA A 7 -44.60 -4.01 9.95
CA ALA A 7 -43.74 -2.91 9.56
C ALA A 7 -42.42 -2.86 10.36
N ALA A 8 -42.48 -3.10 11.67
CA ALA A 8 -41.29 -3.15 12.52
C ALA A 8 -40.32 -4.29 12.10
N ILE A 9 -40.86 -5.47 11.78
CA ILE A 9 -40.05 -6.61 11.31
C ILE A 9 -39.35 -6.28 9.99
N LEU A 10 -40.03 -5.64 9.04
CA LEU A 10 -39.45 -5.22 7.76
C LEU A 10 -38.31 -4.21 7.94
N VAL A 11 -38.46 -3.24 8.84
CA VAL A 11 -37.42 -2.24 9.13
C VAL A 11 -36.19 -2.90 9.75
N VAL A 12 -36.38 -3.80 10.71
CA VAL A 12 -35.26 -4.53 11.34
C VAL A 12 -34.57 -5.44 10.32
N ALA A 13 -35.32 -6.16 9.49
CA ALA A 13 -34.75 -7.00 8.45
C ALA A 13 -33.95 -6.19 7.42
N ALA A 14 -34.48 -5.05 6.98
CA ALA A 14 -33.78 -4.15 6.06
C ALA A 14 -32.49 -3.59 6.70
N ALA A 15 -32.53 -3.18 7.96
CA ALA A 15 -31.36 -2.70 8.68
C ALA A 15 -30.28 -3.79 8.83
N VAL A 16 -30.69 -5.03 9.15
CA VAL A 16 -29.78 -6.18 9.25
C VAL A 16 -29.14 -6.50 7.90
N VAL A 17 -29.89 -6.46 6.80
CA VAL A 17 -29.36 -6.68 5.44
C VAL A 17 -28.38 -5.57 5.05
N VAL A 18 -28.68 -4.30 5.36
CA VAL A 18 -27.76 -3.18 5.08
C VAL A 18 -26.47 -3.30 5.89
N VAL A 19 -26.55 -3.69 7.17
CA VAL A 19 -25.37 -3.91 8.02
C VAL A 19 -24.55 -5.12 7.55
N LEU A 20 -25.20 -6.21 7.14
CA LEU A 20 -24.52 -7.40 6.59
C LEU A 20 -23.88 -7.11 5.23
N ALA A 21 -24.56 -6.38 4.35
CA ALA A 21 -24.01 -5.96 3.06
C ALA A 21 -22.85 -4.98 3.20
N ALA A 22 -22.90 -4.08 4.18
CA ALA A 22 -21.79 -3.18 4.50
C ALA A 22 -20.57 -3.91 5.08
N ARG A 23 -20.77 -5.07 5.75
CA ARG A 23 -19.70 -5.88 6.33
C ARG A 23 -19.11 -6.93 5.36
N GLY A 24 -19.83 -7.30 4.31
CA GLY A 24 -19.38 -8.32 3.35
C GLY A 24 -18.38 -7.85 2.29
N GLY A 25 -18.06 -6.55 2.24
CA GLY A 25 -17.26 -5.94 1.16
C GLY A 25 -15.82 -5.53 1.52
N THR A 26 -15.38 -5.73 2.75
CA THR A 26 -14.14 -5.13 3.28
C THR A 26 -12.91 -6.03 3.31
N ASP A 27 -13.02 -7.33 3.06
CA ASP A 27 -11.98 -8.27 3.53
C ASP A 27 -10.81 -8.58 2.58
N GLU A 28 -10.82 -8.20 1.31
CA GLU A 28 -9.67 -8.48 0.41
C GLU A 28 -9.46 -7.40 -0.67
N ARG A 29 -9.64 -6.12 -0.31
CA ARG A 29 -9.38 -5.06 -1.29
C ARG A 29 -7.87 -4.92 -1.46
N GLN A 30 -7.36 -5.34 -2.62
CA GLN A 30 -5.98 -5.13 -3.05
C GLN A 30 -5.85 -3.83 -3.86
N PRO A 31 -4.65 -3.20 -3.88
CA PRO A 31 -4.41 -2.07 -4.75
C PRO A 31 -4.54 -2.49 -6.23
N PRO A 32 -5.10 -1.64 -7.09
CA PRO A 32 -5.26 -1.94 -8.53
C PRO A 32 -3.88 -2.17 -9.17
N PRO A 33 -3.71 -2.95 -10.25
CA PRO A 33 -2.39 -3.16 -10.87
C PRO A 33 -1.65 -1.84 -11.18
N PRO A 34 -0.31 -1.78 -11.03
CA PRO A 34 0.45 -0.57 -11.32
C PRO A 34 0.46 -0.25 -12.82
N GLU A 35 0.63 1.04 -13.13
CA GLU A 35 0.78 1.52 -14.51
C GLU A 35 2.09 1.05 -15.15
N SER A 36 2.18 1.14 -16.49
CA SER A 36 3.41 0.78 -17.21
C SER A 36 4.57 1.70 -16.80
N GLY A 37 5.74 1.11 -16.53
CA GLY A 37 6.92 1.85 -16.06
C GLY A 37 6.89 2.21 -14.57
N VAL A 38 5.84 1.79 -13.83
CA VAL A 38 5.73 1.94 -12.39
C VAL A 38 6.01 0.60 -11.71
N VAL A 39 6.80 0.65 -10.65
CA VAL A 39 7.13 -0.49 -9.80
C VAL A 39 6.25 -0.43 -8.56
N ARG A 40 5.64 -1.56 -8.20
CA ARG A 40 4.95 -1.71 -6.92
C ARG A 40 5.87 -2.30 -5.87
N LEU A 41 6.03 -1.59 -4.76
CA LEU A 41 6.65 -2.10 -3.54
C LEU A 41 5.53 -2.42 -2.54
N GLY A 42 5.41 -3.68 -2.13
CA GLY A 42 4.34 -4.13 -1.22
C GLY A 42 4.82 -4.42 0.20
N SER A 43 3.88 -4.50 1.12
CA SER A 43 4.10 -5.05 2.46
C SER A 43 4.50 -6.53 2.43
N PRO A 44 5.20 -7.04 3.47
CA PRO A 44 5.46 -8.47 3.59
C PRO A 44 4.16 -9.26 3.75
N ALA A 45 4.10 -10.44 3.11
CA ALA A 45 2.92 -11.31 3.18
C ALA A 45 2.61 -11.80 4.62
N ARG A 46 3.61 -11.76 5.52
CA ARG A 46 3.49 -12.09 6.95
C ARG A 46 4.41 -11.19 7.77
N PRO A 47 4.07 -10.85 9.03
CA PRO A 47 4.83 -9.90 9.85
C PRO A 47 6.32 -10.23 10.05
N ASN A 48 6.70 -11.50 10.01
CA ASN A 48 8.07 -11.96 10.26
C ASN A 48 8.86 -12.28 8.98
N LEU A 49 8.30 -12.01 7.81
CA LEU A 49 9.00 -12.20 6.53
C LEU A 49 9.59 -10.86 6.07
N PRO A 50 10.74 -10.89 5.38
CA PRO A 50 11.24 -9.69 4.73
C PRO A 50 10.23 -9.19 3.68
N PRO A 51 10.15 -7.87 3.46
CA PRO A 51 9.32 -7.32 2.40
C PRO A 51 9.78 -7.81 1.02
N PRO A 52 8.87 -7.90 0.04
CA PRO A 52 9.22 -8.14 -1.35
C PRO A 52 10.33 -7.19 -1.82
N GLN A 53 11.33 -7.77 -2.46
CA GLN A 53 12.49 -7.05 -2.96
C GLN A 53 12.37 -6.83 -4.46
N GLN A 54 12.60 -5.60 -4.90
CA GLN A 54 12.66 -5.23 -6.30
C GLN A 54 14.12 -4.86 -6.67
N PRO A 55 14.81 -5.71 -7.45
CA PRO A 55 16.11 -5.36 -8.00
C PRO A 55 16.00 -4.20 -9.00
N VAL A 56 16.92 -3.25 -8.92
CA VAL A 56 17.06 -2.13 -9.85
C VAL A 56 18.50 -2.13 -10.35
N ARG A 57 18.67 -2.38 -11.66
CA ARG A 57 19.99 -2.28 -12.30
C ARG A 57 20.33 -0.81 -12.52
N ARG A 58 21.52 -0.42 -12.09
CA ARG A 58 22.06 0.93 -12.29
C ARG A 58 22.84 1.02 -13.60
N SER A 59 23.11 2.25 -14.02
CA SER A 59 23.91 2.56 -15.21
C SER A 59 25.36 2.07 -15.12
N ASP A 60 25.92 1.94 -13.91
CA ASP A 60 27.26 1.39 -13.66
C ASP A 60 27.33 -0.16 -13.70
N GLY A 61 26.20 -0.83 -13.99
CA GLY A 61 26.09 -2.28 -14.06
C GLY A 61 25.86 -2.97 -12.70
N THR A 62 25.92 -2.24 -11.60
CA THR A 62 25.59 -2.75 -10.26
C THR A 62 24.07 -2.83 -10.06
N THR A 63 23.63 -3.47 -8.97
CA THR A 63 22.20 -3.65 -8.66
C THR A 63 21.90 -3.14 -7.27
N ALA A 64 20.97 -2.19 -7.17
CA ALA A 64 20.31 -1.82 -5.93
C ALA A 64 19.11 -2.73 -5.68
N VAL A 65 18.65 -2.78 -4.44
CA VAL A 65 17.37 -3.41 -4.10
C VAL A 65 16.44 -2.39 -3.47
N LEU A 66 15.25 -2.25 -4.03
CA LEU A 66 14.16 -1.47 -3.45
C LEU A 66 13.20 -2.39 -2.69
N SER A 67 12.66 -1.89 -1.60
CA SER A 67 11.59 -2.55 -0.85
C SER A 67 10.80 -1.52 -0.06
N MET A 68 9.54 -1.84 0.25
CA MET A 68 8.77 -1.05 1.19
C MET A 68 9.12 -1.48 2.61
N SER A 69 9.33 -0.51 3.51
CA SER A 69 9.46 -0.75 4.95
C SER A 69 8.17 -0.47 5.71
N GLY A 70 7.27 0.34 5.15
CA GLY A 70 5.97 0.65 5.77
C GLY A 70 5.27 1.83 5.12
N LEU A 71 4.03 2.07 5.54
CA LEU A 71 3.25 3.27 5.32
C LEU A 71 2.87 3.80 6.70
N ASP A 72 3.19 5.06 6.98
CA ASP A 72 2.78 5.70 8.23
C ASP A 72 2.05 7.01 7.95
N ARG A 73 1.13 7.37 8.84
CA ARG A 73 0.47 8.66 8.82
C ARG A 73 1.20 9.62 9.75
N GLN A 74 1.83 10.65 9.18
CA GLN A 74 2.50 11.73 9.91
C GLN A 74 1.59 12.97 9.89
N GLY A 75 0.80 13.16 10.95
CA GLY A 75 -0.25 14.19 10.99
C GLY A 75 -1.36 13.87 9.98
N ASP A 76 -1.64 14.80 9.06
CA ASP A 76 -2.64 14.61 8.01
C ASP A 76 -2.07 13.96 6.74
N ARG A 77 -0.77 13.65 6.73
CA ARG A 77 -0.06 13.18 5.55
C ARG A 77 0.28 11.70 5.64
N LEU A 78 -0.02 10.96 4.57
CA LEU A 78 0.48 9.59 4.39
C LEU A 78 1.91 9.63 3.84
N VAL A 79 2.81 8.88 4.46
CA VAL A 79 4.23 8.78 4.11
C VAL A 79 4.58 7.33 3.86
N GLY A 80 5.23 7.07 2.73
CA GLY A 80 5.78 5.77 2.41
C GLY A 80 7.27 5.69 2.70
N HIS A 81 7.66 4.60 3.37
CA HIS A 81 9.04 4.32 3.74
C HIS A 81 9.66 3.40 2.69
N VAL A 82 10.41 3.97 1.75
CA VAL A 82 11.07 3.21 0.68
C VAL A 82 12.51 2.93 1.10
N ARG A 83 12.83 1.65 1.32
CA ARG A 83 14.20 1.22 1.60
C ARG A 83 14.95 0.97 0.31
N VAL A 84 16.06 1.68 0.14
CA VAL A 84 17.04 1.48 -0.92
C VAL A 84 18.28 0.81 -0.32
N GLN A 85 18.63 -0.36 -0.83
CA GLN A 85 19.75 -1.15 -0.33
C GLN A 85 20.82 -1.33 -1.42
N ASP A 86 22.08 -1.17 -1.00
CA ASP A 86 23.28 -1.37 -1.81
C ASP A 86 24.26 -2.29 -1.07
N GLY A 87 24.24 -3.58 -1.42
CA GLY A 87 24.96 -4.62 -0.68
C GLY A 87 24.52 -4.67 0.79
N ALA A 88 25.46 -4.34 1.70
CA ALA A 88 25.21 -4.29 3.14
C ALA A 88 24.69 -2.94 3.65
N ARG A 89 24.71 -1.89 2.82
CA ARG A 89 24.27 -0.54 3.19
C ARG A 89 22.81 -0.35 2.82
N ALA A 90 22.05 0.35 3.64
CA ALA A 90 20.65 0.67 3.34
C ALA A 90 20.29 2.06 3.89
N VAL A 91 19.44 2.75 3.14
CA VAL A 91 18.81 4.02 3.52
C VAL A 91 17.30 3.88 3.33
N VAL A 92 16.53 4.51 4.21
CA VAL A 92 15.09 4.64 4.06
C VAL A 92 14.78 6.06 3.62
N LEU A 93 14.01 6.17 2.54
CA LEU A 93 13.48 7.43 2.01
C LEU A 93 12.04 7.56 2.48
N ASP A 94 11.75 8.63 3.23
CA ASP A 94 10.41 8.93 3.74
C ASP A 94 9.73 9.88 2.76
N LEU A 95 8.87 9.35 1.89
CA LEU A 95 8.33 10.07 0.74
C LEU A 95 6.81 10.12 0.78
N GLY A 96 6.25 11.30 0.56
CA GLY A 96 4.82 11.49 0.32
C GLY A 96 4.47 11.22 -1.15
N GLN A 97 3.17 11.15 -1.45
CA GLN A 97 2.73 11.01 -2.84
C GLN A 97 3.18 12.21 -3.69
N GLY A 98 3.76 11.91 -4.87
CA GLY A 98 4.30 12.90 -5.80
C GLY A 98 5.74 13.34 -5.51
N GLU A 99 6.26 13.03 -4.32
CA GLU A 99 7.62 13.37 -3.91
C GLU A 99 8.66 12.40 -4.45
N SER A 100 9.92 12.86 -4.45
CA SER A 100 11.06 12.10 -4.91
C SER A 100 12.23 12.17 -3.93
N GLY A 101 13.02 11.11 -3.90
CA GLY A 101 14.30 11.04 -3.21
C GLY A 101 15.29 10.22 -4.01
N GLU A 102 16.56 10.32 -3.66
CA GLU A 102 17.63 9.56 -4.30
C GLU A 102 18.52 8.93 -3.23
N ALA A 103 18.88 7.66 -3.42
CA ALA A 103 19.88 6.99 -2.62
C ALA A 103 20.69 6.04 -3.49
N TYR A 104 22.02 6.03 -3.28
CA TYR A 104 22.94 5.13 -3.99
C TYR A 104 22.77 5.15 -5.52
N GLY A 105 22.58 6.34 -6.12
CA GLY A 105 22.39 6.50 -7.57
C GLY A 105 21.06 5.94 -8.11
N VAL A 106 20.07 5.73 -7.24
CA VAL A 106 18.70 5.34 -7.63
C VAL A 106 17.76 6.45 -7.22
N GLY A 107 17.20 7.14 -8.21
CA GLY A 107 16.10 8.09 -8.03
C GLY A 107 14.78 7.35 -7.91
N VAL A 108 14.01 7.68 -6.88
CA VAL A 108 12.69 7.12 -6.60
C VAL A 108 11.71 8.27 -6.52
N ARG A 109 10.61 8.19 -7.27
CA ARG A 109 9.47 9.10 -7.13
C ARG A 109 8.22 8.31 -6.82
N VAL A 110 7.50 8.69 -5.77
CA VAL A 110 6.23 8.07 -5.39
C VAL A 110 5.13 8.55 -6.32
N VAL A 111 4.52 7.61 -7.02
CA VAL A 111 3.35 7.84 -7.88
C VAL A 111 2.07 7.75 -7.06
N HIS A 112 1.95 6.71 -6.21
CA HIS A 112 0.78 6.50 -5.37
C HIS A 112 1.13 5.79 -4.06
N LEU A 113 0.40 6.12 -3.00
CA LEU A 113 0.45 5.43 -1.71
C LEU A 113 -0.89 4.74 -1.46
N TRP A 114 -0.87 3.41 -1.38
CA TRP A 114 -2.06 2.60 -1.19
C TRP A 114 -2.12 2.12 0.26
N SER A 115 -2.85 2.84 1.11
CA SER A 115 -3.22 2.34 2.44
C SER A 115 -4.55 1.60 2.35
N MET A 116 -4.50 0.29 2.56
CA MET A 116 -5.61 -0.64 2.39
C MET A 116 -6.26 -0.96 3.74
N PRO A 117 -7.51 -1.48 3.75
CA PRO A 117 -8.14 -1.93 4.99
C PRO A 117 -7.34 -3.01 5.73
N ASP A 118 -6.64 -3.88 4.99
CA ASP A 118 -5.65 -4.82 5.52
C ASP A 118 -4.24 -4.36 5.11
N SER A 119 -3.40 -4.03 6.09
CA SER A 119 -2.06 -3.47 5.87
C SER A 119 -1.09 -4.44 5.18
N ARG A 120 -1.43 -5.74 5.12
CA ARG A 120 -0.69 -6.72 4.30
C ARG A 120 -0.81 -6.45 2.80
N HIS A 121 -1.82 -5.67 2.40
CA HIS A 121 -2.03 -5.23 1.03
C HIS A 121 -1.59 -3.79 0.79
N ASP A 122 -1.00 -3.14 1.79
CA ASP A 122 -0.41 -1.82 1.60
C ASP A 122 0.69 -1.87 0.53
N ALA A 123 0.75 -0.80 -0.25
CA ALA A 123 1.71 -0.70 -1.34
C ALA A 123 2.14 0.75 -1.61
N ILE A 124 3.34 0.88 -2.16
CA ILE A 124 3.91 2.12 -2.68
C ILE A 124 4.19 1.88 -4.16
N ASP A 125 3.51 2.63 -5.01
CA ASP A 125 3.78 2.66 -6.44
C ASP A 125 4.84 3.74 -6.72
N VAL A 126 5.96 3.36 -7.31
CA VAL A 126 7.10 4.24 -7.56
C VAL A 126 7.55 4.20 -9.03
N SER A 127 7.96 5.35 -9.56
CA SER A 127 8.75 5.41 -10.78
C SER A 127 10.24 5.50 -10.40
N VAL A 128 11.09 4.76 -11.12
CA VAL A 128 12.52 4.63 -10.82
C VAL A 128 13.35 5.20 -11.96
N SER A 129 14.44 5.90 -11.62
CA SER A 129 15.43 6.44 -12.55
C SER A 129 16.86 6.12 -12.08
N VAL A 130 17.78 5.85 -13.02
CA VAL A 130 19.19 5.44 -12.80
C VAL A 130 20.13 6.00 -13.87
#